data_AF-R0IFP1-F1
#
_entry.id   AF-R0IFP1-F1
#
_cell.length_a   1.000
_cell.length_b   1.000
_cell.length_c   1.000
_cell.angle_alpha   90.00
_cell.angle_beta   90.00
_cell.angle_gamma   90.00
#
_symmetry.space_group_name_H-M   'P 1'
#
loop_
_entity.id
_entity.type
_entity.pdbx_description
1 polymer ?
#
loop_
_entity_poly.entity_id
_entity_poly.type
_entity_poly.pdbx_seq_one_letter_code
_entity_poly.pdbx_strand_id
1 'polypeptide(L)'
;MSSKLEDNSDISLDPKAVENRLHMFMKEGGCEEPYKAWIGSDGVDGRRETYPMLKKCMKARSDYFQPFFALRRNREALIVREMKVFLEAKAEDGEELFYKYMTEGSCKEAFMAWIFSKESETKIKRNRMPTSAMETMLNCMQADRSDYYHPFLNVLKTAKEKMIEEMMALGTGEQADANKEG
;
A
#
# COMPACT_ATOMS: atom_id res chain seq x y z
N MET A 1 -22.89 24.76 -32.30
CA MET A 1 -22.53 24.37 -30.92
C MET A 1 -22.68 22.87 -30.82
N SER A 2 -21.58 22.13 -30.76
CA SER A 2 -21.54 20.77 -30.22
C SER A 2 -20.17 20.58 -29.59
N SER A 3 -20.23 20.29 -28.30
CA SER A 3 -19.16 20.12 -27.33
C SER A 3 -18.17 19.02 -27.73
N LYS A 4 -16.87 19.33 -27.68
CA LYS A 4 -15.84 18.31 -27.51
C LYS A 4 -15.99 17.76 -26.09
N LEU A 5 -16.47 16.53 -25.98
CA LEU A 5 -16.44 15.78 -24.75
C LEU A 5 -14.97 15.50 -24.42
N GLU A 6 -14.63 15.80 -23.17
CA GLU A 6 -13.33 15.59 -22.57
C GLU A 6 -12.96 14.11 -22.66
N ASP A 7 -11.75 13.85 -23.15
CA ASP A 7 -11.12 12.55 -23.17
C ASP A 7 -10.73 12.22 -21.72
N ASN A 8 -11.66 11.58 -21.00
CA ASN A 8 -11.35 10.90 -19.74
C ASN A 8 -10.46 9.70 -20.08
N SER A 9 -9.18 9.99 -20.27
CA SER A 9 -8.16 8.94 -20.30
C SER A 9 -8.09 8.35 -18.91
N ASP A 10 -8.64 7.15 -18.81
CA ASP A 10 -8.41 6.22 -17.72
C ASP A 10 -6.89 6.08 -17.56
N ILE A 11 -6.30 6.81 -16.61
CA ILE A 11 -4.85 6.83 -16.40
C ILE A 11 -4.46 5.51 -15.72
N SER A 12 -4.48 4.44 -16.50
CA SER A 12 -3.77 3.22 -16.16
C SER A 12 -2.28 3.51 -16.24
N LEU A 13 -1.72 4.01 -15.14
CA LEU A 13 -0.29 4.31 -15.03
C LEU A 13 0.51 3.01 -15.25
N ASP A 14 1.47 3.05 -16.18
CA ASP A 14 2.34 1.92 -16.49
C ASP A 14 3.05 1.43 -15.20
N PRO A 15 2.83 0.17 -14.76
CA PRO A 15 3.48 -0.38 -13.57
C PRO A 15 4.99 -0.19 -13.55
N LYS A 16 5.64 -0.26 -14.73
CA LYS A 16 7.08 -0.06 -14.86
C LYS A 16 7.48 1.40 -14.64
N ALA A 17 6.66 2.35 -15.06
CA ALA A 17 6.88 3.78 -14.80
C ALA A 17 6.81 4.10 -13.30
N VAL A 18 5.85 3.50 -12.59
CA VAL A 18 5.72 3.64 -11.13
C VAL A 18 6.92 3.06 -10.40
N GLU A 19 7.35 1.86 -10.78
CA GLU A 19 8.54 1.21 -10.22
C GLU A 19 9.80 2.06 -10.44
N ASN A 20 10.00 2.55 -11.67
CA ASN A 20 11.12 3.44 -12.00
C ASN A 20 11.08 4.73 -11.17
N ARG A 21 9.90 5.34 -10.99
CA ARG A 21 9.75 6.55 -10.16
C ARG A 21 10.12 6.28 -8.71
N LEU A 22 9.67 5.16 -8.15
CA LEU A 22 10.01 4.76 -6.79
C LEU A 22 11.51 4.46 -6.64
N HIS A 23 12.13 3.81 -7.63
CA HIS A 23 13.59 3.61 -7.63
C HIS A 23 14.33 4.95 -7.60
N MET A 24 13.98 5.89 -8.49
CA MET A 24 14.62 7.21 -8.54
C MET A 24 14.46 7.96 -7.21
N PHE A 25 13.26 8.00 -6.65
CA PHE A 25 12.99 8.61 -5.34
C PHE A 25 13.83 7.98 -4.22
N MET A 26 13.92 6.64 -4.19
CA MET A 26 14.74 5.93 -3.21
C MET A 26 16.24 6.23 -3.39
N LYS A 27 16.69 6.42 -4.63
CA LYS A 27 18.07 6.79 -4.96
C LYS A 27 18.42 8.22 -4.54
N GLU A 28 17.58 9.18 -4.86
CA GLU A 28 17.74 10.59 -4.46
C GLU A 28 17.74 10.75 -2.94
N GLY A 29 16.89 9.99 -2.22
CA GLY A 29 16.92 9.90 -0.76
C GLY A 29 18.09 9.07 -0.20
N GLY A 30 19.01 8.59 -1.05
CA GLY A 30 20.20 7.80 -0.71
C GLY A 30 19.93 6.39 -0.19
N CYS A 31 18.68 5.89 -0.25
CA CYS A 31 18.28 4.57 0.23
C CYS A 31 18.21 3.52 -0.90
N GLU A 32 18.93 3.75 -2.00
CA GLU A 32 18.96 2.88 -3.18
C GLU A 32 19.32 1.44 -2.82
N GLU A 33 20.43 1.21 -2.12
CA GLU A 33 20.94 -0.14 -1.86
C GLU A 33 20.01 -0.96 -0.95
N PRO A 34 19.52 -0.44 0.19
CA PRO A 34 18.46 -1.13 0.95
C PRO A 34 17.17 -1.34 0.15
N TYR A 35 16.84 -0.46 -0.78
CA TYR A 35 15.66 -0.60 -1.64
C TYR A 35 15.84 -1.71 -2.68
N LYS A 36 16.99 -1.77 -3.37
CA LYS A 36 17.36 -2.86 -4.29
C LYS A 36 17.34 -4.22 -3.60
N ALA A 37 17.92 -4.30 -2.41
CA ALA A 37 17.87 -5.52 -1.61
C ALA A 37 16.43 -5.93 -1.29
N TRP A 38 15.57 -4.95 -1.01
CA TRP A 38 14.15 -5.20 -0.76
C TRP A 38 13.39 -5.68 -2.00
N ILE A 39 13.48 -5.00 -3.13
CA ILE A 39 12.76 -5.39 -4.35
C ILE A 39 13.31 -6.69 -4.97
N GLY A 40 14.62 -6.93 -4.84
CA GLY A 40 15.29 -8.13 -5.34
C GLY A 40 15.17 -9.34 -4.41
N SER A 41 14.44 -9.22 -3.29
CA SER A 41 14.16 -10.34 -2.41
C SER A 41 13.06 -11.24 -3.00
N ASP A 42 13.32 -12.54 -3.02
CA ASP A 42 12.34 -13.54 -3.45
C ASP A 42 11.21 -13.68 -2.41
N GLY A 43 9.98 -13.57 -2.90
CA GLY A 43 8.78 -13.76 -2.09
C GLY A 43 8.57 -12.71 -0.99
N VAL A 44 7.52 -12.90 -0.21
CA VAL A 44 7.13 -11.99 0.87
C VAL A 44 8.10 -12.05 2.05
N ASP A 45 8.60 -13.25 2.35
CA ASP A 45 9.44 -13.48 3.52
C ASP A 45 10.82 -12.85 3.34
N GLY A 46 11.44 -12.98 2.16
CA GLY A 46 12.67 -12.26 1.83
C GLY A 46 12.47 -10.74 1.91
N ARG A 47 11.37 -10.23 1.34
CA ARG A 47 11.01 -8.79 1.45
C ARG A 47 10.84 -8.35 2.90
N ARG A 48 10.30 -9.21 3.76
CA ARG A 48 10.10 -8.90 5.18
C ARG A 48 11.43 -8.81 5.93
N GLU A 49 12.43 -9.60 5.57
CA GLU A 49 13.76 -9.59 6.18
C GLU A 49 14.59 -8.36 5.79
N THR A 50 14.51 -7.94 4.54
CA THR A 50 15.25 -6.79 4.00
C THR A 50 14.58 -5.45 4.29
N TYR A 51 13.25 -5.42 4.44
CA TYR A 51 12.49 -4.20 4.74
C TYR A 51 12.93 -3.44 6.02
N PRO A 52 13.27 -4.08 7.16
CA PRO A 52 13.84 -3.38 8.32
C PRO A 52 15.02 -2.47 7.98
N MET A 53 15.91 -2.89 7.07
CA MET A 53 17.08 -2.11 6.66
C MET A 53 16.64 -0.88 5.85
N LEU A 54 15.74 -1.06 4.88
CA LEU A 54 15.14 0.04 4.12
C LEU A 54 14.43 1.03 5.03
N LYS A 55 13.57 0.53 5.93
CA LYS A 55 12.84 1.35 6.91
C LYS A 55 13.79 2.14 7.81
N LYS A 56 14.89 1.54 8.26
CA LYS A 56 15.91 2.23 9.06
C LYS A 56 16.57 3.35 8.25
N CYS A 57 16.93 3.08 6.99
CA CYS A 57 17.50 4.08 6.09
C CYS A 57 16.56 5.28 5.90
N MET A 58 15.30 5.02 5.54
CA MET A 58 14.31 6.07 5.31
C MET A 58 14.01 6.89 6.57
N LYS A 59 14.03 6.25 7.75
CA LYS A 59 13.86 6.94 9.03
C LYS A 59 15.04 7.83 9.40
N ALA A 60 16.27 7.42 9.06
CA ALA A 60 17.46 8.24 9.31
C ALA A 60 17.48 9.51 8.45
N ARG A 61 16.70 9.53 7.36
CA ARG A 61 16.54 10.65 6.42
C ARG A 61 15.07 11.07 6.31
N SER A 62 14.43 11.16 7.48
CA SER A 62 12.99 11.32 7.57
C SER A 62 12.48 12.62 6.96
N ASP A 63 13.33 13.65 6.87
CA ASP A 63 13.07 14.91 6.19
C ASP A 63 12.78 14.69 4.69
N TYR A 64 13.67 14.01 3.97
CA TYR A 64 13.46 13.67 2.56
C TYR A 64 12.28 12.71 2.38
N PHE A 65 12.15 11.70 3.26
CA PHE A 65 11.11 10.67 3.14
C PHE A 65 9.77 11.06 3.77
N GLN A 66 9.62 12.27 4.31
CA GLN A 66 8.38 12.72 4.95
C GLN A 66 7.17 12.63 4.02
N PRO A 67 7.24 13.06 2.73
CA PRO A 67 6.14 12.92 1.79
C PRO A 67 5.73 11.46 1.55
N PHE A 68 6.71 10.55 1.44
CA PHE A 68 6.42 9.13 1.26
C PHE A 68 5.76 8.50 2.50
N PHE A 69 6.18 8.90 3.70
CA PHE A 69 5.50 8.47 4.93
C PHE A 69 4.10 9.06 5.07
N ALA A 70 3.86 10.28 4.60
CA ALA A 70 2.53 10.87 4.53
C ALA A 70 1.63 10.09 3.55
N LEU A 71 2.12 9.82 2.34
CA LEU A 71 1.46 9.00 1.33
C LEU A 71 1.00 7.65 1.89
N ARG A 72 1.89 6.92 2.58
CA ARG A 72 1.54 5.64 3.20
C ARG A 72 0.45 5.75 4.27
N ARG A 73 0.52 6.78 5.12
CA ARG A 73 -0.51 7.02 6.14
C ARG A 73 -1.84 7.40 5.51
N ASN A 74 -1.83 8.21 4.46
CA ASN A 74 -3.03 8.61 3.72
C ASN A 74 -3.70 7.40 3.07
N ARG A 75 -2.92 6.49 2.47
CA ARG A 75 -3.45 5.22 1.93
C ARG A 75 -4.08 4.36 3.02
N GLU A 76 -3.41 4.17 4.15
CA GLU A 76 -3.97 3.38 5.27
C GLU A 76 -5.26 4.02 5.80
N ALA A 77 -5.29 5.35 5.95
CA ALA A 77 -6.48 6.08 6.39
C ALA A 77 -7.63 5.99 5.37
N LEU A 78 -7.32 6.01 4.07
CA LEU A 78 -8.32 5.82 3.02
C LEU A 78 -8.93 4.42 3.07
N ILE A 79 -8.11 3.36 3.17
CA ILE A 79 -8.60 1.99 3.31
C ILE A 79 -9.55 1.88 4.50
N VAL A 80 -9.14 2.38 5.68
CA VAL A 80 -9.99 2.35 6.88
C VAL A 80 -11.29 3.12 6.68
N ARG A 81 -11.24 4.29 6.03
CA ARG A 81 -12.44 5.11 5.76
C ARG A 81 -13.42 4.38 4.84
N GLU A 82 -12.94 3.92 3.70
CA GLU A 82 -13.79 3.26 2.69
C GLU A 82 -14.32 1.92 3.21
N MET A 83 -13.53 1.18 3.99
CA MET A 83 -14.01 -0.03 4.68
C MET A 83 -15.16 0.29 5.64
N LYS A 84 -15.08 1.39 6.40
CA LYS A 84 -16.18 1.80 7.29
C LYS A 84 -17.45 2.15 6.52
N VAL A 85 -17.33 2.82 5.38
CA VAL A 85 -18.48 3.15 4.51
C VAL A 85 -19.13 1.88 3.98
N PHE A 86 -18.34 0.97 3.42
CA PHE A 86 -18.82 -0.31 2.89
C PHE A 86 -19.48 -1.18 3.96
N LEU A 87 -18.89 -1.28 5.16
CA LEU A 87 -19.43 -2.08 6.25
C LEU A 87 -20.59 -1.42 6.99
N GLU A 88 -20.99 -0.20 6.59
CA GLU A 88 -21.95 0.65 7.34
C GLU A 88 -21.56 0.80 8.83
N ALA A 89 -20.26 0.81 9.09
CA ALA A 89 -19.71 0.74 10.44
C ALA A 89 -19.82 2.08 11.16
N LYS A 90 -20.22 2.03 12.43
CA LYS A 90 -20.01 3.14 13.37
C LYS A 90 -18.54 3.25 13.76
N ALA A 91 -18.19 4.31 14.48
CA ALA A 91 -16.79 4.64 14.77
C ALA A 91 -16.01 3.50 15.46
N GLU A 92 -16.68 2.72 16.32
CA GLU A 92 -16.08 1.68 17.18
C GLU A 92 -16.27 0.25 16.64
N ASP A 93 -17.33 -0.01 15.85
CA ASP A 93 -17.72 -1.37 15.45
C ASP A 93 -16.96 -1.89 14.21
N GLY A 94 -16.08 -1.08 13.61
CA GLY A 94 -15.49 -1.37 12.30
C GLY A 94 -14.63 -2.64 12.25
N GLU A 95 -13.90 -2.95 13.32
CA GLU A 95 -13.09 -4.18 13.38
C GLU A 95 -13.96 -5.43 13.56
N GLU A 96 -15.00 -5.35 14.38
CA GLU A 96 -15.95 -6.45 14.61
C GLU A 96 -16.74 -6.76 13.33
N LEU A 97 -17.25 -5.73 12.64
CA LEU A 97 -17.97 -5.89 11.38
C LEU A 97 -17.08 -6.43 10.28
N PHE A 98 -15.82 -5.98 10.23
CA PHE A 98 -14.86 -6.55 9.28
C PHE A 98 -14.57 -8.02 9.58
N TYR A 99 -14.33 -8.37 10.85
CA TYR A 99 -14.11 -9.76 11.25
C TYR A 99 -15.30 -10.63 10.86
N LYS A 100 -16.53 -10.19 11.18
CA LYS A 100 -17.76 -10.89 10.82
C LYS A 100 -17.86 -11.10 9.30
N TYR A 101 -17.73 -10.03 8.51
CA TYR A 101 -17.73 -10.09 7.05
C TYR A 101 -16.71 -11.10 6.51
N MET A 102 -15.49 -11.09 7.05
CA MET A 102 -14.44 -12.01 6.64
C MET A 102 -14.74 -13.47 7.02
N THR A 103 -15.43 -13.71 8.12
CA THR A 103 -15.76 -15.06 8.59
C THR A 103 -17.01 -15.68 7.96
N GLU A 104 -17.86 -14.89 7.32
CA GLU A 104 -19.07 -15.37 6.62
C GLU A 104 -18.78 -15.75 5.17
N GLY A 105 -17.67 -15.29 4.58
CA GLY A 105 -17.31 -15.57 3.19
C GLY A 105 -16.48 -16.84 2.98
N SER A 106 -16.34 -17.25 1.70
CA SER A 106 -15.64 -18.47 1.27
C SER A 106 -14.15 -18.52 1.64
N CYS A 107 -13.49 -17.37 1.75
CA CYS A 107 -12.09 -17.20 2.14
C CYS A 107 -11.83 -17.11 3.65
N LYS A 108 -12.81 -17.45 4.50
CA LYS A 108 -12.68 -17.47 5.96
C LYS A 108 -11.39 -18.17 6.44
N GLU A 109 -11.08 -19.33 5.90
CA GLU A 109 -9.94 -20.13 6.38
C GLU A 109 -8.60 -19.45 6.10
N ALA A 110 -8.48 -18.78 4.95
CA ALA A 110 -7.30 -17.96 4.64
C ALA A 110 -7.21 -16.71 5.54
N PHE A 111 -8.36 -16.09 5.87
CA PHE A 111 -8.42 -14.98 6.82
C PHE A 111 -8.01 -15.39 8.23
N MET A 112 -8.53 -16.51 8.74
CA MET A 112 -8.16 -17.02 10.07
C MET A 112 -6.67 -17.35 10.15
N ALA A 113 -6.11 -17.96 9.11
CA ALA A 113 -4.67 -18.19 9.02
C ALA A 113 -3.87 -16.88 9.10
N TRP A 114 -4.33 -15.82 8.44
CA TRP A 114 -3.72 -14.49 8.54
C TRP A 114 -3.80 -13.90 9.95
N ILE A 115 -4.95 -13.96 10.61
CA ILE A 115 -5.10 -13.46 11.99
C ILE A 115 -4.18 -14.20 12.96
N PHE A 116 -4.17 -15.54 12.93
CA PHE A 116 -3.30 -16.34 13.82
C PHE A 116 -1.81 -16.16 13.50
N SER A 117 -1.45 -15.91 12.23
CA SER A 117 -0.06 -15.57 11.87
C SER A 117 0.39 -14.26 12.54
N LYS A 118 -0.49 -13.25 12.65
CA LYS A 118 -0.17 -11.98 13.31
C LYS A 118 0.01 -12.10 14.82
N GLU A 119 -0.74 -12.98 15.48
CA GLU A 119 -0.70 -13.13 16.94
C GLU A 119 0.60 -13.81 17.41
N SER A 120 1.09 -14.80 16.65
CA SER A 120 2.38 -15.46 16.92
C SER A 120 3.60 -14.54 16.69
N GLU A 121 3.44 -13.49 15.87
CA GLU A 121 4.48 -12.50 15.56
C GLU A 121 4.64 -11.38 16.61
N THR A 122 3.81 -11.34 17.65
CA THR A 122 3.83 -10.28 18.69
C THR A 122 5.16 -10.17 19.45
N LYS A 123 6.09 -11.13 19.28
CA LYS A 123 7.46 -11.10 19.81
C LYS A 123 8.50 -10.46 18.87
N ILE A 124 8.18 -10.25 17.58
CA ILE A 124 9.08 -9.71 16.55
C ILE A 124 8.48 -8.41 16.01
N LYS A 125 9.05 -7.26 16.44
CA LYS A 125 8.77 -5.88 16.00
C LYS A 125 7.80 -5.77 14.81
N ARG A 126 6.52 -5.41 15.09
CA ARG A 126 5.44 -5.19 14.11
C ARG A 126 5.93 -4.44 12.85
N ASN A 127 6.34 -5.17 11.83
CA ASN A 127 6.52 -4.62 10.50
C ASN A 127 5.20 -4.86 9.76
N ARG A 128 4.51 -3.76 9.40
CA ARG A 128 3.25 -3.76 8.62
C ARG A 128 3.46 -4.20 7.16
N MET A 129 4.41 -5.08 6.90
CA MET A 129 4.59 -5.68 5.59
C MET A 129 3.51 -6.75 5.38
N PRO A 130 3.03 -6.94 4.15
CA PRO A 130 2.23 -8.10 3.81
C PRO A 130 2.92 -9.37 4.32
N THR A 131 2.13 -10.34 4.77
CA THR A 131 2.59 -11.70 5.07
C THR A 131 2.19 -12.63 3.94
N SER A 132 2.86 -13.77 3.83
CA SER A 132 2.42 -14.86 2.94
C SER A 132 0.94 -15.21 3.19
N ALA A 133 0.52 -15.29 4.45
CA ALA A 133 -0.88 -15.50 4.83
C ALA A 133 -1.83 -14.40 4.33
N MET A 134 -1.40 -13.14 4.34
CA MET A 134 -2.18 -12.03 3.76
C MET A 134 -2.32 -12.16 2.24
N GLU A 135 -1.25 -12.55 1.54
CA GLU A 135 -1.31 -12.79 0.09
C GLU A 135 -2.22 -13.97 -0.24
N THR A 136 -2.15 -15.07 0.51
CA THR A 136 -3.07 -16.21 0.34
C THR A 136 -4.53 -15.78 0.49
N MET A 137 -4.84 -14.95 1.48
CA MET A 137 -6.18 -14.40 1.68
C MET A 137 -6.64 -13.55 0.50
N LEU A 138 -5.80 -12.61 0.02
CA LEU A 138 -6.14 -11.76 -1.13
C LEU A 138 -6.30 -12.57 -2.42
N ASN A 139 -5.45 -13.58 -2.64
CA ASN A 139 -5.54 -14.46 -3.80
C ASN A 139 -6.82 -15.29 -3.76
N CYS A 140 -7.22 -15.79 -2.58
CA CYS A 140 -8.50 -16.47 -2.42
C CYS A 140 -9.67 -15.56 -2.84
N MET A 141 -9.69 -14.32 -2.35
CA MET A 141 -10.77 -13.36 -2.68
C MET A 141 -10.82 -13.03 -4.17
N GLN A 142 -9.67 -12.95 -4.84
CA GLN A 142 -9.59 -12.69 -6.28
C GLN A 142 -9.98 -13.91 -7.12
N ALA A 143 -9.70 -15.11 -6.63
CA ALA A 143 -10.07 -16.37 -7.29
C ALA A 143 -11.55 -16.71 -7.08
N ASP A 144 -12.13 -16.22 -5.98
CA ASP A 144 -13.56 -16.32 -5.71
C ASP A 144 -14.33 -15.60 -6.82
N ARG A 145 -15.21 -16.36 -7.50
CA ARG A 145 -16.00 -15.86 -8.63
C ARG A 145 -17.32 -15.24 -8.18
N SER A 146 -17.59 -15.16 -6.88
CA SER A 146 -18.75 -14.43 -6.36
C SER A 146 -18.44 -12.94 -6.27
N ASP A 147 -19.48 -12.14 -6.21
CA ASP A 147 -19.38 -10.71 -5.98
C ASP A 147 -19.15 -10.34 -4.50
N TYR A 148 -19.13 -11.32 -3.60
CA TYR A 148 -19.03 -11.13 -2.16
C TYR A 148 -17.84 -10.25 -1.76
N TYR A 149 -16.66 -10.50 -2.34
CA TYR A 149 -15.43 -9.77 -2.03
C TYR A 149 -15.18 -8.52 -2.89
N HIS A 150 -16.03 -8.26 -3.89
CA HIS A 150 -15.86 -7.09 -4.76
C HIS A 150 -15.78 -5.76 -3.99
N PRO A 151 -16.62 -5.49 -2.96
CA PRO A 151 -16.53 -4.23 -2.23
C PRO A 151 -15.16 -4.04 -1.57
N PHE A 152 -14.66 -5.07 -0.87
CA PHE A 152 -13.36 -5.01 -0.21
C PHE A 152 -12.20 -4.88 -1.21
N LEU A 153 -12.22 -5.65 -2.30
CA LEU A 153 -11.21 -5.58 -3.35
C LEU A 153 -11.20 -4.22 -4.04
N ASN A 154 -12.37 -3.60 -4.24
CA ASN A 154 -12.49 -2.25 -4.79
C ASN A 154 -11.86 -1.21 -3.86
N VAL A 155 -12.09 -1.29 -2.54
CA VAL A 155 -11.40 -0.41 -1.58
C VAL A 155 -9.88 -0.52 -1.72
N LEU A 156 -9.35 -1.74 -1.80
CA LEU A 156 -7.90 -1.95 -1.96
C LEU A 156 -7.38 -1.43 -3.30
N LYS A 157 -8.15 -1.60 -4.37
CA LYS A 157 -7.83 -1.10 -5.72
C LYS A 157 -7.78 0.43 -5.73
N THR A 158 -8.84 1.10 -5.28
CA THR A 158 -8.90 2.57 -5.22
C THR A 158 -7.76 3.16 -4.38
N ALA A 159 -7.48 2.54 -3.22
CA ALA A 159 -6.38 2.99 -2.37
C ALA A 159 -4.99 2.76 -2.99
N LYS A 160 -4.84 1.72 -3.83
CA LYS A 160 -3.62 1.47 -4.61
C LYS A 160 -3.46 2.50 -5.72
N GLU A 161 -4.51 2.76 -6.50
CA GLU A 161 -4.50 3.71 -7.62
C GLU A 161 -4.18 5.12 -7.13
N LYS A 162 -4.84 5.59 -6.06
CA LYS A 162 -4.53 6.89 -5.45
C LYS A 162 -3.09 6.98 -4.96
N MET A 163 -2.57 5.90 -4.35
CA MET A 163 -1.18 5.89 -3.91
C MET A 163 -0.21 5.96 -5.09
N ILE A 164 -0.53 5.30 -6.19
CA ILE A 164 0.28 5.33 -7.42
C ILE A 164 0.29 6.75 -8.00
N GLU A 165 -0.87 7.40 -8.10
CA GLU A 165 -0.99 8.78 -8.57
C GLU A 165 -0.14 9.75 -7.72
N GLU A 166 -0.33 9.72 -6.40
CA GLU A 166 0.44 10.57 -5.47
C GLU A 166 1.94 10.24 -5.49
N MET A 167 2.32 8.96 -5.69
CA MET A 167 3.72 8.54 -5.84
C MET A 167 4.37 9.13 -7.10
N MET A 168 3.63 9.18 -8.22
CA MET A 168 4.11 9.80 -9.45
C MET A 168 4.31 11.31 -9.29
N ALA A 169 3.54 11.95 -8.43
CA ALA A 169 3.69 13.36 -8.08
C ALA A 169 4.82 13.66 -7.06
N LEU A 170 5.35 12.66 -6.35
CA LEU A 170 6.48 12.88 -5.44
C LEU A 170 7.69 13.34 -6.22
N GLY A 171 8.22 14.54 -5.96
CA GLY A 171 9.41 15.08 -6.62
C GLY A 171 9.15 15.89 -7.89
N THR A 172 7.94 16.41 -8.11
CA THR A 172 7.66 17.49 -9.08
C THR A 172 7.52 18.86 -8.43
N GLY A 173 7.61 18.93 -7.09
CA GLY A 173 7.60 20.17 -6.31
C GLY A 173 8.96 20.48 -5.69
N GLU A 174 9.55 21.59 -6.16
CA GLU A 174 10.60 22.41 -5.53
C GLU A 174 11.87 21.74 -5.03
N GLN A 175 12.84 21.64 -5.96
CA GLN A 175 14.25 21.92 -5.66
C GLN A 175 14.75 23.03 -6.58
N ALA A 176 13.97 24.11 -6.71
CA ALA A 176 14.32 25.30 -7.49
C ALA A 176 15.13 26.34 -6.69
N ASP A 177 15.14 26.29 -5.36
CA ASP A 177 15.82 27.30 -4.53
C ASP A 177 16.76 26.67 -3.49
N ALA A 178 17.90 26.16 -3.96
CA ALA A 178 19.07 25.91 -3.10
C ALA A 178 20.42 25.99 -3.85
N ASN A 179 20.47 26.61 -5.04
CA ASN A 179 21.71 26.85 -5.79
C ASN A 179 21.73 28.25 -6.40
N LYS A 180 21.58 29.26 -5.55
CA LYS A 180 22.10 30.62 -5.76
C LYS A 180 22.55 31.17 -4.41
N GLU A 181 23.76 30.80 -4.01
CA GLU A 181 24.73 31.67 -3.33
C GLU A 181 25.94 30.82 -2.94
N GLY A 182 27.06 31.09 -3.60
CA GLY A 182 28.35 30.44 -3.49
C GLY A 182 29.26 30.95 -4.60
#